data_AF-A0A2S6VHK2-F1
#
_entry.id   AF-A0A2S6VHK2-F1
#
_cell.length_a   1.000
_cell.length_b   1.000
_cell.length_c   1.000
_cell.angle_alpha   90.00
_cell.angle_beta   90.00
_cell.angle_gamma   90.00
#
_symmetry.space_group_name_H-M   'P 1'
#
loop_
_entity.id
_entity.type
_entity.pdbx_description
1 polymer ?
#
loop_
_entity_poly.entity_id
_entity_poly.type
_entity_poly.pdbx_seq_one_letter_code
_entity_poly.pdbx_strand_id
1 'polypeptide(L)'
;MVGIDIYKTKLRNYTLRRAIVAKNSPILRQHISAYMHQIESAISPSDFVSINHRIAALVASYFDIIFAVNYQPHPKEKRLVQFGKSLCKKLPNFLKLIGKIF
;
A
#
# COMPACT_ATOMS: atom_id res chain seq x y z
N MET A 1 -24.92 -27.23 -1.73
CA MET A 1 -23.72 -26.94 -0.89
C MET A 1 -22.80 -25.82 -1.44
N VAL A 2 -23.17 -25.08 -2.50
CA VAL A 2 -22.30 -24.05 -3.11
C VAL A 2 -22.42 -22.66 -2.44
N GLY A 3 -23.55 -22.35 -1.78
CA GLY A 3 -23.81 -21.02 -1.22
C GLY A 3 -22.92 -20.65 -0.03
N ILE A 4 -22.71 -21.56 0.93
CA ILE A 4 -21.98 -21.29 2.18
C ILE A 4 -20.52 -20.91 1.90
N ASP A 5 -19.88 -21.55 0.93
CA ASP A 5 -18.46 -21.36 0.65
C ASP A 5 -18.16 -20.03 -0.07
N ILE A 6 -19.08 -19.58 -0.92
CA ILE A 6 -19.02 -18.25 -1.57
C ILE A 6 -19.15 -17.14 -0.52
N TYR A 7 -20.11 -17.27 0.41
CA TYR A 7 -20.26 -16.31 1.51
C TYR A 7 -19.03 -16.29 2.42
N LYS A 8 -18.47 -17.46 2.75
CA LYS A 8 -17.26 -17.57 3.58
C LYS A 8 -16.03 -16.96 2.89
N THR A 9 -15.90 -17.14 1.58
CA THR A 9 -14.83 -16.53 0.77
C THR A 9 -14.97 -15.02 0.67
N LYS A 10 -16.18 -14.52 0.42
CA LYS A 10 -16.48 -13.09 0.37
C LYS A 10 -16.25 -12.42 1.73
N LEU A 11 -16.65 -13.08 2.82
CA LEU A 11 -16.42 -12.63 4.19
C LEU A 11 -14.92 -12.66 4.55
N ARG A 12 -14.19 -13.72 4.17
CA ARG A 12 -12.73 -13.81 4.35
C ARG A 12 -12.02 -12.66 3.64
N ASN A 13 -12.41 -12.36 2.40
CA ASN A 13 -11.86 -11.23 1.64
C ASN A 13 -12.18 -9.89 2.29
N TYR A 14 -13.39 -9.74 2.86
CA TYR A 14 -13.77 -8.55 3.60
C TYR A 14 -12.93 -8.36 4.88
N THR A 15 -12.81 -9.40 5.70
CA THR A 15 -12.04 -9.37 6.96
C THR A 15 -10.56 -9.13 6.69
N LEU A 16 -9.97 -9.82 5.72
CA LEU A 16 -8.57 -9.64 5.34
C LEU A 16 -8.29 -8.21 4.89
N ARG A 17 -9.13 -7.65 4.01
CA ARG A 17 -9.00 -6.25 3.57
C ARG A 17 -9.06 -5.27 4.74
N ARG A 18 -10.01 -5.46 5.66
CA ARG A 18 -10.14 -4.63 6.86
C ARG A 18 -8.88 -4.72 7.72
N ALA A 19 -8.32 -5.91 7.89
CA ALA A 19 -7.08 -6.13 8.62
C ALA A 19 -5.88 -5.45 7.93
N ILE A 20 -5.75 -5.56 6.61
CA ILE A 20 -4.69 -4.88 5.83
C ILE A 20 -4.80 -3.36 6.01
N VAL A 21 -6.00 -2.79 5.85
CA VAL A 21 -6.22 -1.36 6.03
C VAL A 21 -5.94 -0.94 7.47
N ALA A 22 -6.39 -1.70 8.46
CA ALA A 22 -6.17 -1.40 9.88
C ALA A 22 -4.69 -1.46 10.26
N LYS A 23 -3.93 -2.43 9.73
CA LYS A 23 -2.49 -2.58 9.99
C LYS A 23 -1.67 -1.47 9.34
N ASN A 24 -1.98 -1.10 8.10
CA ASN A 24 -1.19 -0.15 7.33
C ASN A 24 -1.64 1.32 7.54
N SER A 25 -2.86 1.58 8.01
CA SER A 25 -3.33 2.96 8.19
C SER A 25 -2.54 3.76 9.23
N PRO A 26 -2.12 3.20 10.38
CA PRO A 26 -1.25 3.90 11.33
C PRO A 26 0.10 4.27 10.72
N ILE A 27 0.68 3.37 9.92
CA ILE A 27 1.94 3.59 9.19
C ILE A 27 1.83 4.86 8.33
N LEU A 28 0.70 5.03 7.64
CA LEU A 28 0.46 6.21 6.82
C LEU A 28 0.03 7.47 7.61
N ARG A 29 -0.80 7.35 8.66
CA ARG A 29 -1.39 8.54 9.31
C ARG A 29 -0.61 9.04 10.52
N GLN A 30 -0.18 8.12 11.38
CA GLN A 30 0.49 8.45 12.63
C GLN A 30 2.01 8.41 12.45
N HIS A 31 2.49 7.48 11.63
CA HIS A 31 3.91 7.32 11.39
C HIS A 31 4.42 8.00 10.13
N ILE A 32 3.61 8.64 9.27
CA ILE A 32 4.21 9.46 8.19
C ILE A 32 5.13 10.51 8.79
N SER A 33 4.69 11.22 9.84
CA SER A 33 5.55 12.16 10.57
C SER A 33 6.77 11.45 11.18
N ALA A 34 6.60 10.26 11.76
CA ALA A 34 7.71 9.50 12.33
C ALA A 34 8.69 8.93 11.28
N TYR A 35 8.23 8.52 10.10
CA TYR A 35 9.06 8.06 8.99
C TYR A 35 9.77 9.24 8.36
N MET A 36 9.10 10.38 8.19
CA MET A 36 9.73 11.62 7.74
C MET A 36 10.82 12.04 8.72
N HIS A 37 10.55 12.05 10.02
CA HIS A 37 11.56 12.35 11.05
C HIS A 37 12.72 11.33 11.02
N GLN A 38 12.43 10.05 10.82
CA GLN A 38 13.48 9.01 10.74
C GLN A 38 14.28 9.07 9.43
N ILE A 39 13.67 9.50 8.33
CA ILE A 39 14.35 9.78 7.06
C ILE A 39 15.24 11.01 7.26
N GLU A 40 14.70 12.09 7.81
CA GLU A 40 15.42 13.34 8.10
C GLU A 40 16.61 13.10 9.03
N SER A 41 16.43 12.33 10.10
CA SER A 41 17.50 11.98 11.04
C SER A 41 18.57 11.09 10.39
N ALA A 42 18.23 10.28 9.38
CA ALA A 42 19.17 9.45 8.66
C ALA A 42 19.93 10.20 7.55
N ILE A 43 19.52 11.42 7.19
CA ILE A 43 20.23 12.28 6.22
C ILE A 43 21.63 12.63 6.72
N SER A 44 21.79 12.84 8.03
CA SER A 44 23.07 13.12 8.69
C SER A 44 23.30 12.10 9.81
N PRO A 45 23.65 10.85 9.44
CA PRO A 45 25.00 10.54 8.93
C PRO A 45 25.03 9.93 7.51
N SER A 46 24.06 10.26 6.65
CA SER A 46 23.93 9.75 5.27
C SER A 46 23.76 8.22 5.19
N ASP A 47 22.95 7.65 6.08
CA ASP A 47 22.57 6.24 6.02
C ASP A 47 21.49 6.01 4.96
N PHE A 48 21.93 5.95 3.70
CA PHE A 48 21.07 5.72 2.54
C PHE A 48 20.33 4.38 2.59
N VAL A 49 20.91 3.36 3.24
CA VAL A 49 20.27 2.04 3.36
C VAL A 49 19.05 2.14 4.27
N SER A 50 19.19 2.79 5.42
CA SER A 50 18.08 3.05 6.33
C SER A 50 16.99 3.92 5.70
N ILE A 51 17.37 4.96 4.94
CA ILE A 51 16.42 5.81 4.20
C ILE A 51 15.63 4.97 3.18
N ASN A 52 16.33 4.19 2.34
CA ASN A 52 15.70 3.37 1.31
C ASN A 52 14.77 2.31 1.92
N HIS A 53 15.17 1.65 3.00
CA HIS A 53 14.33 0.66 3.67
C HIS A 53 13.01 1.29 4.18
N ARG A 54 13.08 2.49 4.75
CA ARG A 54 11.91 3.23 5.25
C ARG A 54 10.99 3.69 4.14
N ILE A 55 11.54 4.24 3.07
CA ILE A 55 10.77 4.65 1.89
C ILE A 55 10.10 3.43 1.26
N ALA A 56 10.82 2.31 1.11
CA ALA A 56 10.28 1.08 0.57
C ALA A 56 9.10 0.55 1.42
N ALA A 57 9.25 0.52 2.75
CA ALA A 57 8.19 0.09 3.66
C ALA A 57 6.95 1.00 3.59
N LEU A 58 7.16 2.32 3.49
CA LEU A 58 6.08 3.30 3.35
C LEU A 58 5.31 3.07 2.03
N VAL A 59 6.03 2.94 0.91
CA VAL A 59 5.45 2.71 -0.42
C VAL A 59 4.73 1.36 -0.50
N ALA A 60 5.29 0.30 0.09
CA ALA A 60 4.64 -1.02 0.15
C ALA A 60 3.31 -0.95 0.93
N SER A 61 3.32 -0.35 2.12
CA SER A 61 2.12 -0.16 2.95
C SER A 61 1.04 0.66 2.23
N TYR A 62 1.48 1.59 1.39
CA TYR A 62 0.59 2.39 0.56
C TYR A 62 -0.15 1.58 -0.49
N PHE A 63 0.58 0.74 -1.24
CA PHE A 63 -0.02 -0.12 -2.27
C PHE A 63 -0.91 -1.20 -1.67
N ASP A 64 -0.53 -1.79 -0.53
CA ASP A 64 -1.39 -2.70 0.24
C ASP A 64 -2.76 -2.09 0.51
N ILE A 65 -2.80 -0.83 0.96
CA ILE A 65 -4.06 -0.11 1.20
C ILE A 65 -4.80 0.11 -0.11
N ILE A 66 -4.14 0.56 -1.19
CA ILE A 66 -4.80 0.80 -2.49
C ILE A 66 -5.49 -0.46 -2.99
N PHE A 67 -4.79 -1.59 -3.05
CA PHE A 67 -5.39 -2.85 -3.54
C PHE A 67 -6.50 -3.31 -2.59
N ALA A 68 -6.28 -3.23 -1.27
CA ALA A 68 -7.27 -3.58 -0.28
C ALA A 68 -8.56 -2.77 -0.46
N VAL A 69 -8.52 -1.42 -0.53
CA VAL A 69 -9.73 -0.59 -0.65
C VAL A 69 -10.45 -0.76 -1.99
N ASN A 70 -9.73 -1.13 -3.05
CA ASN A 70 -10.28 -1.35 -4.39
C ASN A 70 -10.85 -2.76 -4.61
N TYR A 71 -10.83 -3.63 -3.60
CA TYR A 71 -11.27 -5.03 -3.73
C TYR A 71 -10.44 -5.82 -4.76
N GLN A 72 -9.18 -5.42 -4.96
CA GLN A 72 -8.28 -6.09 -5.88
C GLN A 72 -7.27 -6.93 -5.10
N PRO A 73 -6.94 -8.14 -5.58
CA PRO A 73 -5.84 -8.90 -5.01
C PRO A 73 -4.53 -8.16 -5.23
N HIS A 74 -3.63 -8.22 -4.25
CA HIS A 74 -2.32 -7.59 -4.39
C HIS A 74 -1.48 -8.37 -5.42
N PRO A 75 -1.03 -7.74 -6.52
CA PRO A 75 -0.35 -8.41 -7.63
C PRO A 75 1.14 -8.63 -7.34
N LYS A 76 1.49 -9.29 -6.22
CA LYS A 76 2.88 -9.47 -5.74
C LYS A 76 3.67 -8.15 -5.76
N GLU A 77 5.01 -8.17 -5.67
CA GLU A 77 5.84 -6.95 -5.55
C GLU A 77 6.18 -6.27 -6.88
N LYS A 78 5.78 -6.84 -8.03
CA LYS A 78 6.19 -6.32 -9.35
C LYS A 78 5.06 -5.54 -10.02
N ARG A 79 5.41 -4.44 -10.68
CA ARG A 79 4.52 -3.63 -11.54
C ARG A 79 3.30 -3.04 -10.80
N LEU A 80 3.44 -2.71 -9.51
CA LEU A 80 2.36 -2.17 -8.67
C LEU A 80 1.67 -0.93 -9.26
N VAL A 81 2.44 -0.01 -9.85
CA VAL A 81 1.90 1.20 -10.48
C VAL A 81 1.00 0.84 -11.68
N GLN A 82 1.44 -0.08 -12.53
CA GLN A 82 0.70 -0.51 -13.71
C GLN A 82 -0.61 -1.20 -13.31
N PHE A 83 -0.54 -2.16 -12.38
CA PHE A 83 -1.71 -2.86 -11.89
C PHE A 83 -2.65 -1.96 -11.07
N GLY A 84 -2.10 -1.02 -10.32
CA GLY A 84 -2.88 0.02 -9.65
C GLY A 84 -3.73 0.76 -10.67
N LYS A 85 -3.13 1.29 -11.73
CA LYS A 85 -3.84 2.02 -12.79
C LYS A 85 -4.87 1.19 -13.54
N SER A 86 -4.58 -0.08 -13.83
CA SER A 86 -5.48 -0.92 -14.62
C SER A 86 -6.63 -1.52 -13.80
N LEU A 87 -6.39 -1.85 -12.52
CA LEU A 87 -7.35 -2.59 -11.68
C LEU A 87 -8.08 -1.71 -10.66
N CYS A 88 -7.48 -0.60 -10.21
CA CYS A 88 -8.01 0.20 -9.12
C CYS A 88 -8.75 1.45 -9.61
N LYS A 89 -10.04 1.57 -9.26
CA LYS A 89 -10.87 2.75 -9.56
C LYS A 89 -10.58 3.92 -8.62
N LYS A 90 -10.30 3.62 -7.35
CA LYS A 90 -9.96 4.58 -6.30
C LYS A 90 -8.44 4.70 -6.24
N LEU A 91 -7.90 5.64 -6.99
CA LEU A 91 -6.48 5.98 -6.99
C LEU A 91 -6.24 7.42 -6.53
N PRO A 92 -5.14 7.67 -5.81
CA PRO A 92 -4.70 9.02 -5.50
C PRO A 92 -4.24 9.76 -6.77
N ASN A 93 -4.38 11.08 -6.77
CA ASN A 93 -4.12 11.89 -7.97
C ASN A 93 -2.67 11.80 -8.46
N PHE A 94 -1.68 11.74 -7.56
CA PHE A 94 -0.27 11.64 -7.97
C PHE A 94 0.04 10.35 -8.75
N LEU A 95 -0.58 9.22 -8.38
CA LEU A 95 -0.39 7.94 -9.09
C LEU A 95 -0.98 7.98 -10.50
N LYS A 96 -2.04 8.78 -10.73
CA LYS A 96 -2.58 8.99 -12.09
C LYS A 96 -1.55 9.68 -12.99
N LEU A 97 -0.67 10.52 -12.42
CA LEU A 97 0.29 11.35 -13.14
C LEU A 97 1.62 10.65 -13.45
N ILE A 98 2.09 9.72 -12.60
CA ILE A 98 3.44 9.09 -12.68
C ILE A 98 3.77 8.40 -14.02
N GLY A 99 2.79 8.08 -14.87
CA GLY A 99 3.04 7.41 -16.15
C GLY A 99 3.28 8.34 -17.33
N LYS A 100 3.31 9.66 -17.11
CA LYS A 100 3.61 10.67 -18.13
C LYS A 100 5.05 11.20 -18.05
N ILE A 101 5.83 10.75 -17.08
CA ILE A 101 7.14 11.32 -16.73
C ILE A 101 8.30 10.42 -17.22
N PHE A 102 8.00 9.22 -17.72
CA PHE A 102 8.95 8.33 -18.40
C PHE A 102 8.38 7.96 -19.77
#